data_AF-A0A535ZZ79-F1
#
_entry.id   AF-A0A535ZZ79-F1
#
_cell.length_a   1.000
_cell.length_b   1.000
_cell.length_c   1.000
_cell.angle_alpha   90.00
_cell.angle_beta   90.00
_cell.angle_gamma   90.00
#
_symmetry.space_group_name_H-M   'P 1'
#
loop_
_entity.id
_entity.type
_entity.pdbx_description
1 polymer ?
#
loop_
_entity_poly.entity_id
_entity_poly.type
_entity_poly.pdbx_seq_one_letter_code
_entity_poly.pdbx_strand_id
1 'polypeptide(L)' 'MSSLEIKDLVVSVEGKTILNGIDLVVESGSVHAIMGPNGSGKST' A
#
# COMPACT_ATOMS: atom_id res chain seq x y z
N MET A 1 18.18 12.78 -2.47
CA MET A 1 17.29 11.88 -3.22
C MET A 1 15.94 11.90 -2.52
N SER A 2 14.83 11.85 -3.25
CA SER A 2 13.48 11.85 -2.67
C SER A 2 12.92 10.43 -2.61
N SER A 3 12.15 10.12 -1.58
CA SER A 3 11.42 8.86 -1.40
C SER A 3 9.92 9.15 -1.19
N LEU A 4 9.07 8.22 -1.60
CA LEU A 4 7.67 8.18 -1.17
C LEU A 4 7.59 7.27 0.06
N GLU A 5 7.15 7.81 1.18
CA GLU A 5 6.95 7.06 2.42
C GLU A 5 5.46 6.99 2.77
N ILE A 6 4.99 5.77 3.03
CA ILE A 6 3.69 5.45 3.59
C ILE A 6 3.95 4.79 4.94
N LYS A 7 3.27 5.26 5.99
CA LYS A 7 3.38 4.73 7.34
C LYS A 7 2.00 4.42 7.91
N ASP A 8 1.83 3.24 8.46
CA ASP A 8 0.63 2.74 9.13
C ASP A 8 -0.66 2.98 8.35
N LEU A 9 -0.65 2.69 7.04
CA LEU A 9 -1.82 2.89 6.19
C LEU A 9 -2.92 1.88 6.56
N VAL A 10 -4.04 2.41 7.06
CA VAL A 10 -5.28 1.68 7.31
C VAL A 10 -6.37 2.22 6.40
N VAL A 11 -7.05 1.35 5.66
CA VAL A 11 -8.16 1.70 4.77
C VAL A 11 -9.32 0.78 5.04
N SER A 12 -10.51 1.36 5.16
CA SER A 12 -11.77 0.65 5.35
C SER A 12 -12.82 1.10 4.34
N VAL A 13 -13.53 0.14 3.76
CA VAL A 13 -14.65 0.35 2.84
C VAL A 13 -15.86 -0.38 3.39
N GLU A 14 -17.01 0.31 3.49
CA GLU A 14 -18.25 -0.25 4.04
C GLU A 14 -18.06 -0.89 5.45
N GLY A 15 -17.21 -0.29 6.28
CA GLY A 15 -16.90 -0.80 7.62
C GLY A 15 -15.97 -2.02 7.66
N LYS A 16 -15.55 -2.54 6.50
CA LYS A 16 -14.55 -3.61 6.40
C LYS A 16 -13.17 -3.03 6.16
N THR A 17 -12.22 -3.34 7.03
CA THR A 17 -10.81 -3.03 6.82
C THR A 17 -10.26 -3.85 5.64
N ILE A 18 -9.70 -3.17 4.64
CA ILE A 18 -9.11 -3.76 3.43
C ILE A 18 -7.60 -3.59 3.36
N LEU A 19 -7.05 -2.57 4.03
CA LEU A 19 -5.62 -2.40 4.31
C LEU A 19 -5.47 -2.15 5.81
N ASN A 20 -4.49 -2.79 6.45
CA ASN A 20 -4.34 -2.75 7.90
C ASN A 20 -2.86 -2.56 8.30
N GLY A 21 -2.46 -1.31 8.51
CA GLY A 21 -1.12 -0.96 9.00
C GLY A 21 -0.03 -1.25 7.99
N ILE A 22 -0.20 -0.81 6.75
CA ILE A 22 0.81 -1.00 5.69
C ILE A 22 1.86 0.11 5.77
N ASP A 23 3.13 -0.30 5.88
CA ASP A 23 4.29 0.55 5.68
C ASP A 23 4.91 0.30 4.30
N LEU A 24 5.24 1.35 3.56
CA LEU A 24 5.89 1.25 2.25
C LEU A 24 6.86 2.41 2.06
N VAL A 25 8.07 2.09 1.58
CA VAL A 25 9.05 3.09 1.14
C VAL A 25 9.37 2.81 -0.32
N VAL A 26 9.22 3.81 -1.17
CA VAL A 26 9.59 3.74 -2.58
C VAL A 26 10.67 4.78 -2.86
N GLU A 27 11.87 4.29 -3.15
CA GLU A 27 13.02 5.12 -3.50
C GLU A 27 12.90 5.66 -4.93
N SER A 28 13.32 6.91 -5.14
CA SER A 28 13.33 7.50 -6.49
C SER A 28 14.22 6.71 -7.45
N GLY A 29 13.74 6.51 -8.68
CA GLY A 29 14.43 5.75 -9.72
C GLY A 29 14.22 4.23 -9.65
N SER A 30 13.44 3.74 -8.68
CA SER A 30 13.08 2.32 -8.57
C SER A 30 11.69 2.03 -9.16
N VAL A 31 11.47 0.77 -9.55
CA VAL A 31 10.15 0.25 -9.94
C VAL A 31 9.76 -0.83 -8.96
N HIS A 32 8.60 -0.67 -8.34
CA HIS A 32 8.03 -1.62 -7.38
C HIS A 32 6.77 -2.26 -7.95
N ALA A 33 6.61 -3.57 -7.72
CA ALA A 33 5.41 -4.31 -8.09
C ALA A 33 4.57 -4.59 -6.85
N ILE A 34 3.26 -4.38 -6.95
CA ILE A 34 2.29 -4.78 -5.93
C ILE A 34 1.59 -6.04 -6.42
N MET A 35 1.76 -7.15 -5.72
CA MET A 35 1.27 -8.48 -6.13
C MET A 35 0.41 -9.14 -5.06
N GLY A 36 -0.48 -10.04 -5.47
CA GLY A 36 -1.37 -10.78 -4.58
C GLY A 36 -2.73 -11.14 -5.21
N PRO A 37 -3.53 -12.00 -4.55
CA PRO A 37 -4.83 -12.47 -5.07
C PRO A 37 -5.86 -11.35 -5.28
N ASN A 38 -6.91 -11.59 -6.06
CA ASN A 38 -8.01 -10.63 -6.22
C ASN A 38 -8.67 -10.31 -4.86
N GLY A 39 -8.97 -9.02 -4.65
CA GLY A 39 -9.55 -8.54 -3.39
C GLY A 39 -8.54 -8.26 -2.26
N SER A 40 -7.23 -8.40 -2.47
CA SER A 40 -6.20 -8.19 -1.44
C SER A 40 -5.78 -6.72 -1.22
N GLY A 41 -6.55 -5.73 -1.69
CA GLY A 41 -6.22 -4.30 -1.50
C GLY A 41 -5.07 -3.76 -2.35
N LYS A 42 -4.76 -4.35 -3.52
CA LYS A 42 -3.62 -3.90 -4.35
C LYS A 42 -3.90 -2.63 -5.14
N SER A 43 -5.15 -2.45 -5.57
CA SER A 43 -5.60 -1.36 -6.44
C SER A 43 -6.35 -0.28 -5.66
N THR A 44 -6.54 -0.47 -4.37
CA THR A 44 -7.40 0.31 -3.48
C THR A 44 -6.59 0.65 -2.25
#